data_AF-A0A924TST5-F1
#
_entry.id   AF-A0A924TST5-F1
#
_cell.length_a   1.000
_cell.length_b   1.000
_cell.length_c   1.000
_cell.angle_alpha   90.00
_cell.angle_beta   90.00
_cell.angle_gamma   90.00
#
_symmetry.space_group_name_H-M   'P 1'
#
loop_
_entity.id
_entity.type
_entity.pdbx_description
1 polymer ?
#
loop_
_entity_poly.entity_id
_entity_poly.type
_entity_poly.pdbx_seq_one_letter_code
_entity_poly.pdbx_strand_id
1 'polypeptide(L)'
;MAEHEQADGSGEALPLPGADHPVAQPVAQPDWHAMPRNQRLAAHKVECNACPVLCQISEGKAGACDRYANQGGALVRVDPVLLLRQRVDAAGGAVAAADADADAAWAGALVPFAAEGAAPLPLLAGEPAVFVTAVGASTTYPDYKPAPFIVSSLADGVDMVTVVTEGIFSYCSLKVKIDTDRWLGPEQANVRCQGEVVGHVTTAEYGSQMLSLGGVHHITGGSKKEGRITVDMMLRLGNQQAVDLHIDGGAQVLVQAGRAPVVNGRPESRMRVGCGSATVGMFAKQFVGQVDEVVVIDDHITGVLSQ
;
A
#
# COMPACT_ATOMS: atom_id res chain seq x y z
N MET A 1 -4.99 21.38 20.95
CA MET A 1 -5.28 22.54 20.07
C MET A 1 -4.31 22.46 18.92
N ALA A 2 -4.77 21.91 17.80
CA ALA A 2 -4.10 22.05 16.51
C ALA A 2 -5.22 22.56 15.59
N GLU A 3 -5.16 23.86 15.29
CA GLU A 3 -6.06 24.48 14.33
C GLU A 3 -5.71 23.91 12.95
N HIS A 4 -6.67 23.19 12.37
CA HIS A 4 -6.68 22.90 10.95
C HIS A 4 -7.01 24.24 10.27
N GLU A 5 -6.05 24.86 9.59
CA GLU A 5 -6.37 25.96 8.68
C GLU A 5 -7.28 25.40 7.59
N GLN A 6 -8.56 25.73 7.75
CA GLN A 6 -9.60 25.57 6.76
C GLN A 6 -9.19 26.40 5.55
N ALA A 7 -8.89 25.74 4.43
CA ALA A 7 -8.66 26.44 3.18
C ALA A 7 -9.98 27.10 2.76
N ASP A 8 -10.05 28.42 2.97
CA ASP A 8 -11.16 29.26 2.53
C ASP A 8 -11.23 29.27 1.00
N GLY A 9 -11.87 28.24 0.44
CA GLY A 9 -12.28 28.21 -0.95
C GLY A 9 -13.46 29.16 -1.13
N SER A 10 -13.21 30.30 -1.76
CA SER A 10 -14.24 31.21 -2.26
C SER A 10 -15.23 30.45 -3.14
N GLY A 11 -16.46 30.32 -2.63
CA GLY A 11 -17.56 29.62 -3.28
C GLY A 11 -18.13 30.39 -4.47
N GLU A 12 -17.40 30.46 -5.58
CA GLU A 12 -18.01 30.69 -6.88
C GLU A 12 -18.29 29.34 -7.54
N ALA A 13 -19.59 29.03 -7.65
CA ALA A 13 -20.08 27.86 -8.36
C ALA A 13 -19.67 27.95 -9.84
N LEU A 14 -18.68 27.15 -10.24
CA LEU A 14 -18.38 26.92 -11.64
C LEU A 14 -19.58 26.20 -12.27
N PRO A 15 -20.16 26.70 -13.37
CA PRO A 15 -21.30 26.07 -14.01
C PRO A 15 -20.90 24.69 -14.57
N LEU A 16 -21.72 23.67 -14.27
CA LEU A 16 -21.55 22.33 -14.81
C LEU A 16 -21.83 22.34 -16.32
N PRO A 17 -20.90 21.88 -17.19
CA PRO A 17 -21.14 21.84 -18.63
C PRO A 17 -22.08 20.68 -19.00
N GLY A 18 -23.08 20.99 -19.82
CA GLY A 18 -24.02 20.01 -20.38
C GLY A 18 -23.39 19.10 -21.44
N ALA A 19 -24.06 17.96 -21.68
CA ALA A 19 -23.59 16.76 -22.36
C ALA A 19 -23.29 16.85 -23.88
N ASP A 20 -23.26 18.04 -24.49
CA ASP A 20 -23.10 18.22 -25.94
C ASP A 20 -21.90 19.11 -26.32
N HIS A 21 -20.74 18.86 -25.72
CA HIS A 21 -19.50 19.49 -26.15
C HIS A 21 -18.65 18.56 -27.03
N PRO A 22 -18.18 19.04 -28.20
CA PRO A 22 -17.24 18.28 -29.04
C PRO A 22 -15.98 17.99 -28.22
N VAL A 23 -15.40 16.80 -28.44
CA VAL A 23 -14.09 16.39 -27.88
C VAL A 23 -13.18 17.60 -27.90
N ALA A 24 -12.87 18.12 -26.71
CA ALA A 24 -12.05 19.31 -26.58
C ALA A 24 -10.78 19.07 -27.39
N GLN A 25 -10.52 19.93 -28.37
CA GLN A 25 -9.23 19.91 -29.04
C GLN A 25 -8.15 19.97 -27.95
N PRO A 26 -7.04 19.22 -28.07
CA PRO A 26 -5.99 19.25 -27.06
C PRO A 26 -5.63 20.72 -26.85
N VAL A 27 -6.03 21.24 -25.69
CA VAL A 27 -5.61 22.57 -25.26
C VAL A 27 -4.09 22.51 -25.35
N ALA A 28 -3.49 23.45 -26.09
CA ALA A 28 -2.04 23.57 -26.17
C ALA A 28 -1.51 23.35 -24.75
N GLN A 29 -0.71 22.29 -24.57
CA GLN A 29 -0.23 21.89 -23.25
C GLN A 29 0.26 23.17 -22.57
N PRO A 30 -0.31 23.58 -21.41
CA PRO A 30 0.22 24.74 -20.72
C PRO A 30 1.71 24.52 -20.59
N ASP A 31 2.52 25.53 -20.96
CA ASP A 31 3.98 25.51 -20.86
C ASP A 31 4.36 25.09 -19.43
N TRP A 32 4.46 23.80 -19.22
CA TRP A 32 4.80 23.17 -17.94
C TRP A 32 6.31 23.25 -17.73
N HIS A 33 7.02 23.81 -18.72
CA HIS A 33 8.37 24.35 -18.60
C HIS A 33 8.42 25.31 -17.42
N ALA A 34 8.86 24.82 -16.27
CA ALA A 34 9.35 25.71 -15.22
C ALA A 34 10.47 26.54 -15.82
N MET A 35 10.25 27.85 -15.94
CA MET A 35 11.36 28.77 -16.07
C MET A 35 12.31 28.51 -14.88
N PRO A 36 13.61 28.28 -15.14
CA PRO A 36 14.58 28.08 -14.07
C PRO A 36 14.49 29.24 -13.08
N ARG A 37 14.08 28.97 -11.82
CA ARG A 37 14.03 30.02 -10.79
C ARG A 37 15.43 30.55 -10.44
N ASN A 38 16.47 29.79 -10.76
CA ASN A 38 17.84 30.13 -10.47
C ASN A 38 18.58 30.62 -11.73
N GLN A 39 18.91 31.91 -11.77
CA GLN A 39 19.72 32.54 -12.83
C GLN A 39 21.14 31.94 -12.96
N ARG A 40 21.57 31.08 -12.03
CA ARG A 40 22.85 30.36 -12.07
C ARG A 40 22.74 28.91 -12.55
N LEU A 41 21.60 28.45 -13.09
CA LEU A 41 21.57 27.14 -13.73
C LEU A 41 22.52 27.14 -14.93
N ALA A 42 23.43 26.16 -14.98
CA ALA A 42 24.27 25.96 -16.15
C ALA A 42 23.36 25.75 -17.37
N ALA A 43 23.72 26.32 -18.52
CA ALA A 43 22.88 26.37 -19.73
C ALA A 43 22.38 25.00 -20.25
N HIS A 44 22.96 23.89 -19.77
CA HIS A 44 22.63 22.52 -20.13
C HIS A 44 21.79 21.78 -19.07
N LYS A 45 21.22 22.48 -18.09
CA LYS A 45 20.39 21.90 -17.03
C LYS A 45 18.97 22.46 -17.06
N VAL A 46 18.03 21.62 -16.67
CA VAL A 46 16.62 22.00 -16.43
C VAL A 46 16.28 21.72 -14.96
N GLU A 47 15.53 22.60 -14.33
CA GLU A 47 14.93 22.37 -13.02
C GLU A 47 13.59 21.65 -13.20
N CYS A 48 13.46 20.45 -12.65
CA CYS A 48 12.25 19.65 -12.74
C CYS A 48 11.23 20.11 -11.70
N ASN A 49 10.15 20.75 -12.12
CA ASN A 49 9.04 21.18 -11.27
C ASN A 49 7.95 20.11 -11.07
N ALA A 50 8.15 18.89 -11.57
CA ALA A 50 7.13 17.85 -11.51
C ALA A 50 6.82 17.36 -10.09
N CYS A 51 7.74 17.54 -9.13
CA CYS A 51 7.54 17.25 -7.72
C CYS A 51 8.34 18.20 -6.81
N PRO A 52 8.09 18.22 -5.49
CA PRO A 52 8.78 19.11 -4.55
C PRO A 52 10.30 18.91 -4.43
N VAL A 53 10.87 17.84 -5.00
CA VAL A 53 12.32 17.59 -5.00
C VAL A 53 13.08 18.62 -5.85
N LEU A 54 12.44 19.20 -6.86
CA LEU A 54 13.03 20.25 -7.72
C LEU A 54 14.42 19.87 -8.29
N CYS A 55 14.57 18.62 -8.72
CA CYS A 55 15.87 18.11 -9.16
C CYS A 55 16.39 18.85 -10.41
N GLN A 56 17.70 19.10 -10.45
CA GLN A 56 18.37 19.70 -11.60
C GLN A 56 18.90 18.61 -12.52
N ILE A 57 18.35 18.54 -13.74
CA ILE A 57 18.60 17.45 -14.69
C ILE A 57 19.52 17.96 -15.79
N SER A 58 20.71 17.36 -15.91
CA SER A 58 21.62 17.63 -17.03
C SER A 58 21.06 17.08 -18.34
N GLU A 59 21.42 17.72 -19.46
CA GLU A 59 21.09 17.28 -20.81
C GLU A 59 21.33 15.77 -21.02
N GLY A 60 20.35 15.07 -21.58
CA GLY A 60 20.39 13.63 -21.84
C GLY A 60 20.32 12.73 -20.60
N LYS A 61 20.02 13.28 -19.41
CA LYS A 61 19.85 12.51 -18.17
C LYS A 61 18.40 12.49 -17.70
N ALA A 62 18.07 11.45 -16.94
CA ALA A 62 16.83 11.39 -16.17
C ALA A 62 17.00 12.07 -14.81
N GLY A 63 15.91 12.59 -14.27
CA GLY A 63 15.83 13.15 -12.92
C GLY A 63 15.77 12.06 -11.86
N ALA A 64 15.72 12.46 -10.59
CA ALA A 64 15.83 11.53 -9.45
C ALA A 64 14.74 10.45 -9.38
N CYS A 65 13.60 10.65 -10.04
CA CYS A 65 12.52 9.67 -10.11
C CYS A 65 12.57 8.79 -11.37
N ASP A 66 13.52 9.03 -12.27
CA ASP A 66 13.63 8.41 -13.61
C ASP A 66 12.42 8.64 -14.55
N ARG A 67 11.41 9.41 -14.12
CA ARG A 67 10.19 9.68 -14.92
C ARG A 67 10.28 10.83 -15.88
N TYR A 68 11.17 11.77 -15.58
CA TYR A 68 11.38 12.97 -16.38
C TYR A 68 12.85 13.05 -16.76
N ALA A 69 13.12 13.44 -18.00
CA ALA A 69 14.47 13.64 -18.51
C ALA A 69 14.61 15.05 -19.10
N ASN A 70 15.85 15.54 -19.19
CA ASN A 70 16.16 16.73 -19.95
C ASN A 70 16.53 16.32 -21.38
N GLN A 71 15.72 16.71 -22.37
CA GLN A 71 15.97 16.51 -23.79
C GLN A 71 15.92 17.86 -24.51
N GLY A 72 17.07 18.32 -25.00
CA GLY A 72 17.20 19.60 -25.70
C GLY A 72 16.88 20.82 -24.82
N GLY A 73 17.18 20.77 -23.52
CA GLY A 73 16.78 21.81 -22.57
C GLY A 73 15.28 21.81 -22.22
N ALA A 74 14.50 20.84 -22.70
CA ALA A 74 13.12 20.64 -22.31
C ALA A 74 13.05 19.50 -21.29
N LEU A 75 12.29 19.71 -20.22
CA LEU A 75 11.81 18.60 -19.40
C LEU A 75 10.91 17.75 -20.31
N VAL A 76 11.03 16.43 -20.28
CA VAL A 76 10.21 15.48 -21.06
C VAL A 76 9.87 14.29 -20.16
N ARG A 77 8.61 13.85 -20.14
CA ARG A 77 8.23 12.61 -19.45
C ARG A 77 8.69 11.39 -20.27
N VAL A 78 9.41 10.47 -19.63
CA VAL A 78 9.96 9.26 -20.26
C VAL A 78 9.42 7.95 -19.66
N ASP A 79 8.72 8.02 -18.52
CA ASP A 79 8.07 6.87 -17.88
C ASP A 79 6.57 6.81 -18.23
N PRO A 80 6.08 5.72 -18.84
CA PRO A 80 4.67 5.59 -19.20
C PRO A 80 3.78 5.38 -17.98
N VAL A 81 2.53 5.86 -18.06
CA VAL A 81 1.51 5.53 -17.05
C VAL A 81 1.03 4.09 -17.26
N LEU A 82 0.99 3.30 -16.20
CA LEU A 82 0.50 1.93 -16.26
C LEU A 82 -1.02 1.88 -16.08
N LEU A 83 -1.72 1.56 -17.17
CA LEU A 83 -3.16 1.30 -17.18
C LEU A 83 -3.37 -0.22 -17.10
N LEU A 84 -4.24 -0.66 -16.18
CA LEU A 84 -4.69 -2.05 -16.14
C LEU A 84 -6.14 -2.14 -16.62
N ARG A 85 -6.47 -3.26 -17.25
CA ARG A 85 -7.83 -3.58 -17.67
C ARG A 85 -8.40 -4.55 -16.65
N GLN A 86 -9.59 -4.29 -16.13
CA GLN A 86 -10.28 -5.29 -15.33
C GLN A 86 -10.53 -6.53 -16.20
N ARG A 87 -10.09 -7.70 -15.73
CA ARG A 87 -10.38 -8.96 -16.41
C ARG A 87 -11.78 -9.41 -15.98
N VAL A 88 -12.77 -9.26 -16.85
CA VAL A 88 -14.17 -9.67 -16.56
C VAL A 88 -14.28 -11.19 -16.43
N ASP A 89 -13.30 -11.94 -16.94
CA ASP A 89 -13.21 -13.40 -16.81
C ASP A 89 -13.11 -13.88 -15.34
N ALA A 90 -12.78 -13.00 -14.38
CA ALA A 90 -12.77 -13.33 -12.94
C ALA A 90 -14.15 -13.20 -12.27
N ALA A 91 -15.10 -12.50 -12.90
CA ALA A 91 -16.49 -12.41 -12.43
C ALA A 91 -17.34 -13.63 -12.88
N GLY A 92 -16.79 -14.45 -13.79
CA GLY A 92 -17.45 -15.62 -14.39
C GLY A 92 -17.09 -16.96 -13.75
N GLY A 93 -16.97 -17.03 -12.42
CA GLY A 93 -17.27 -18.26 -11.66
C GLY A 93 -16.72 -19.61 -12.16
N ALA A 94 -15.49 -19.69 -12.67
CA ALA A 94 -14.79 -20.97 -12.79
C ALA A 94 -13.84 -21.19 -11.61
N VAL A 95 -14.40 -21.08 -10.40
CA VAL A 95 -13.87 -21.82 -9.26
C VAL A 95 -14.26 -23.27 -9.55
N ALA A 96 -13.31 -24.09 -9.98
CA ALA A 96 -13.54 -25.52 -10.01
C ALA A 96 -13.96 -25.95 -8.60
N ALA A 97 -15.21 -26.38 -8.46
CA ALA A 97 -15.78 -26.83 -7.21
C ALA A 97 -14.90 -27.92 -6.60
N ALA A 98 -14.35 -27.64 -5.41
CA ALA A 98 -13.93 -28.63 -4.45
C ALA A 98 -14.10 -28.02 -3.05
N ASP A 99 -15.25 -28.35 -2.46
CA ASP A 99 -15.55 -28.52 -1.04
C ASP A 99 -15.08 -27.49 0.01
N ALA A 100 -16.09 -26.93 0.67
CA ALA A 100 -16.15 -26.32 2.01
C ALA A 100 -14.84 -26.15 2.81
N ASP A 101 -14.28 -24.95 2.76
CA ASP A 101 -13.69 -24.26 3.93
C ASP A 101 -13.66 -22.75 3.65
N ALA A 102 -14.32 -21.98 4.52
CA ALA A 102 -14.63 -20.56 4.31
C ALA A 102 -13.42 -19.60 4.45
N ASP A 103 -12.21 -20.10 4.70
CA ASP A 103 -10.98 -19.30 4.81
C ASP A 103 -10.12 -19.28 3.53
N ALA A 104 -10.49 -20.05 2.50
CA ALA A 104 -9.76 -20.07 1.22
C ALA A 104 -10.35 -19.15 0.12
N ALA A 105 -11.46 -18.46 0.41
CA ALA A 105 -12.25 -17.73 -0.59
C ALA A 105 -11.75 -16.31 -0.94
N TRP A 106 -10.62 -15.85 -0.37
CA TRP A 106 -9.94 -14.65 -0.85
C TRP A 106 -8.84 -14.97 -1.87
N ALA A 107 -9.18 -15.75 -2.91
CA ALA A 107 -8.38 -15.82 -4.14
C ALA A 107 -8.63 -14.60 -5.05
N GLY A 108 -9.14 -13.51 -4.47
CA GLY A 108 -9.43 -12.23 -5.11
C GLY A 108 -8.17 -11.52 -5.57
N ALA A 109 -7.66 -11.92 -6.73
CA ALA A 109 -6.72 -11.10 -7.49
C ALA A 109 -7.46 -9.85 -7.99
N LEU A 110 -7.57 -8.85 -7.11
CA LEU A 110 -8.09 -7.50 -7.42
C LEU A 110 -7.28 -6.85 -8.55
N VAL A 111 -6.02 -7.27 -8.72
CA VAL A 111 -5.11 -6.83 -9.78
C VAL A 111 -4.25 -8.03 -10.20
N PRO A 112 -4.40 -8.59 -11.42
CA PRO A 112 -3.50 -9.61 -11.91
C PRO A 112 -2.17 -8.93 -12.30
N PHE A 113 -1.21 -8.88 -11.38
CA PHE A 113 0.15 -8.49 -11.73
C PHE A 113 0.69 -9.48 -12.78
N ALA A 114 1.08 -8.96 -13.94
CA ALA A 114 1.69 -9.80 -14.96
C ALA A 114 3.07 -10.29 -14.48
N ALA A 115 3.45 -11.51 -14.87
CA ALA A 115 4.79 -12.00 -14.61
C ALA A 115 5.84 -11.07 -15.25
N GLU A 116 7.00 -10.95 -14.62
CA GLU A 116 8.11 -10.17 -15.14
C GLU A 116 8.46 -10.62 -16.58
N GLY A 117 8.52 -9.67 -17.52
CA GLY A 117 8.76 -9.95 -18.94
C GLY A 117 7.53 -10.31 -19.77
N ALA A 118 6.32 -10.26 -19.20
CA ALA A 118 5.09 -10.42 -19.97
C ALA A 118 4.93 -9.31 -21.02
N ALA A 119 4.47 -9.69 -22.22
CA ALA A 119 4.17 -8.72 -23.26
C ALA A 119 3.02 -7.79 -22.83
N PRO A 120 3.08 -6.49 -23.17
CA PRO A 120 1.98 -5.56 -22.93
C PRO A 120 0.69 -6.10 -23.56
N LEU A 121 -0.40 -6.11 -22.80
CA LEU A 121 -1.70 -6.53 -23.33
C LEU A 121 -2.22 -5.48 -24.33
N PRO A 122 -2.71 -5.89 -25.51
CA PRO A 122 -3.27 -4.95 -26.48
C PRO A 122 -4.53 -4.28 -25.94
N LEU A 123 -4.66 -2.97 -26.17
CA LEU A 123 -5.84 -2.18 -25.83
C LEU A 123 -7.00 -2.57 -26.76
N LEU A 124 -7.88 -3.48 -26.32
CA LEU A 124 -9.09 -3.84 -27.08
C LEU A 124 -10.15 -2.73 -26.95
N ALA A 125 -10.62 -2.19 -28.07
CA ALA A 125 -11.72 -1.22 -28.09
C ALA A 125 -13.06 -1.91 -27.75
N GLY A 126 -13.86 -1.29 -26.88
CA GLY A 126 -15.14 -1.81 -26.38
C GLY A 126 -15.00 -2.55 -25.05
N GLU A 127 -15.46 -1.90 -23.96
CA GLU A 127 -15.68 -2.34 -22.57
C GLU A 127 -14.99 -3.63 -22.09
N PRO A 128 -14.15 -3.56 -21.03
CA PRO A 128 -14.64 -3.26 -19.68
C PRO A 128 -13.79 -2.23 -18.94
N ALA A 129 -14.33 -1.76 -17.81
CA ALA A 129 -13.74 -0.85 -16.83
C ALA A 129 -12.20 -0.87 -16.82
N VAL A 130 -11.62 0.22 -17.34
CA VAL A 130 -10.19 0.49 -17.22
C VAL A 130 -9.90 0.76 -15.75
N PHE A 131 -9.12 -0.10 -15.13
CA PHE A 131 -8.64 0.11 -13.77
C PHE A 131 -7.32 0.88 -13.82
N VAL A 132 -7.39 2.17 -13.49
CA VAL A 132 -6.22 3.03 -13.47
C VAL A 132 -5.44 2.80 -12.18
N THR A 133 -4.25 2.21 -12.27
CA THR A 133 -3.46 1.81 -11.07
C THR A 133 -2.79 2.95 -10.34
N ALA A 134 -2.66 4.10 -11.00
CA ALA A 134 -1.80 5.21 -10.59
C ALA A 134 -0.28 4.94 -10.57
N VAL A 135 0.18 3.73 -10.92
CA VAL A 135 1.62 3.45 -10.98
C VAL A 135 2.24 4.19 -12.14
N GLY A 136 3.29 4.96 -11.84
CA GLY A 136 3.90 5.83 -12.84
C GLY A 136 3.03 7.04 -13.15
N ALA A 137 2.09 7.45 -12.28
CA ALA A 137 1.40 8.73 -12.41
C ALA A 137 2.29 9.91 -12.00
N SER A 138 3.36 9.67 -11.23
CA SER A 138 4.12 10.70 -10.49
C SER A 138 3.41 11.20 -9.23
N THR A 139 4.21 11.64 -8.26
CA THR A 139 3.73 12.14 -6.99
C THR A 139 3.56 13.66 -7.04
N THR A 140 2.40 14.11 -6.60
CA THR A 140 2.09 15.52 -6.32
C THR A 140 1.75 15.71 -4.84
N TYR A 141 2.25 14.85 -3.95
CA TYR A 141 1.96 14.91 -2.51
C TYR A 141 3.15 15.41 -1.70
N PRO A 142 2.94 16.19 -0.61
CA PRO A 142 1.79 17.06 -0.38
C PRO A 142 2.01 18.36 -1.18
N ASP A 143 1.56 18.37 -2.44
CA ASP A 143 1.69 19.53 -3.34
C ASP A 143 0.28 20.03 -3.68
N TYR A 144 0.16 21.34 -3.93
CA TYR A 144 -1.07 22.00 -4.37
C TYR A 144 -1.30 21.83 -5.88
N LYS A 145 -0.42 21.08 -6.55
CA LYS A 145 -0.54 20.79 -7.98
C LYS A 145 -1.66 19.79 -8.24
N PRO A 146 -2.53 20.05 -9.23
CA PRO A 146 -3.50 19.08 -9.70
C PRO A 146 -2.82 17.76 -10.08
N ALA A 147 -3.57 16.68 -9.96
CA ALA A 147 -3.08 15.38 -10.39
C ALA A 147 -2.70 15.39 -11.88
N PRO A 148 -1.59 14.74 -12.25
CA PRO A 148 -1.08 14.76 -13.62
C PRO A 148 -2.00 14.03 -14.61
N PHE A 149 -2.84 13.13 -14.12
CA PHE A 149 -3.81 12.41 -14.93
C PHE A 149 -5.20 12.50 -14.30
N ILE A 150 -6.15 12.94 -15.13
CA ILE A 150 -7.57 12.93 -14.83
C ILE A 150 -8.21 12.10 -15.94
N VAL A 151 -8.83 10.99 -15.57
CA VAL A 151 -9.43 10.03 -16.49
C VAL A 151 -10.94 10.06 -16.26
N SER A 152 -11.71 10.34 -17.30
CA SER A 152 -13.17 10.29 -17.28
C SER A 152 -13.67 9.03 -17.98
N SER A 153 -14.64 8.36 -17.39
CA SER A 153 -15.37 7.24 -17.97
C SER A 153 -16.84 7.30 -17.56
N LEU A 154 -17.72 6.59 -18.27
CA LEU A 154 -19.10 6.38 -17.86
C LEU A 154 -19.21 5.01 -17.19
N ALA A 155 -19.78 4.92 -15.99
CA ALA A 155 -20.07 3.67 -15.30
C ALA A 155 -21.58 3.63 -14.97
N ASP A 156 -22.31 2.68 -15.55
CA ASP A 156 -23.76 2.53 -15.38
C ASP A 156 -24.57 3.82 -15.62
N GLY A 157 -24.16 4.62 -16.61
CA GLY A 157 -24.82 5.90 -16.92
C GLY A 157 -24.44 7.06 -15.99
N VAL A 158 -23.47 6.86 -15.09
CA VAL A 158 -22.93 7.89 -14.18
C VAL A 158 -21.52 8.28 -14.64
N ASP A 159 -21.24 9.58 -14.70
CA ASP A 159 -19.89 10.08 -14.94
C ASP A 159 -18.97 9.69 -13.78
N MET A 160 -17.94 8.90 -14.10
CA MET A 160 -16.87 8.52 -13.19
C MET A 160 -15.60 9.28 -13.56
N VAL A 161 -15.10 10.09 -12.64
CA VAL A 161 -13.84 10.81 -12.79
C VAL A 161 -12.81 10.21 -11.83
N THR A 162 -11.72 9.71 -12.38
CA THR A 162 -10.58 9.17 -11.61
C THR A 162 -9.42 10.15 -11.67
N VAL A 163 -9.02 10.66 -10.51
CA VAL A 163 -7.91 11.60 -10.34
C VAL A 163 -6.72 10.82 -9.77
N VAL A 164 -5.58 10.87 -10.44
CA VAL A 164 -4.53 9.86 -10.28
C VAL A 164 -3.20 10.51 -9.90
N THR A 165 -2.74 10.24 -8.67
CA THR A 165 -1.42 10.66 -8.17
C THR A 165 -0.74 9.49 -7.48
N GLU A 166 0.58 9.47 -7.50
CA GLU A 166 1.38 8.45 -6.83
C GLU A 166 1.70 8.86 -5.39
N GLY A 167 1.46 7.95 -4.44
CA GLY A 167 1.87 8.13 -3.06
C GLY A 167 3.38 8.01 -2.89
N ILE A 168 3.94 8.73 -1.92
CA ILE A 168 5.35 8.57 -1.58
C ILE A 168 5.52 7.28 -0.76
N PHE A 169 6.30 6.34 -1.29
CA PHE A 169 6.51 5.02 -0.66
C PHE A 169 7.11 5.09 0.75
N SER A 170 7.83 6.17 1.10
CA SER A 170 8.41 6.32 2.44
C SER A 170 7.37 6.41 3.57
N TYR A 171 6.12 6.78 3.27
CA TYR A 171 5.03 6.74 4.27
C TYR A 171 4.39 5.35 4.42
N CYS A 172 4.78 4.38 3.60
CA CYS A 172 4.23 3.04 3.67
C CYS A 172 4.89 2.23 4.80
N SER A 173 4.08 1.40 5.44
CA SER A 173 4.49 0.40 6.42
C SER A 173 3.62 -0.84 6.29
N LEU A 174 4.09 -1.95 6.85
CA LEU A 174 3.33 -3.19 6.99
C LEU A 174 3.03 -3.41 8.46
N LYS A 175 1.76 -3.67 8.77
CA LYS A 175 1.35 -4.16 10.09
C LYS A 175 1.20 -5.67 10.00
N VAL A 176 2.07 -6.40 10.69
CA VAL A 176 2.12 -7.86 10.62
C VAL A 176 1.55 -8.43 11.91
N LYS A 177 0.43 -9.14 11.79
CA LYS A 177 -0.15 -9.98 12.85
C LYS A 177 0.58 -11.31 12.88
N ILE A 178 1.11 -11.68 14.05
CA ILE A 178 1.77 -12.97 14.23
C ILE A 178 0.82 -13.92 14.95
N ASP A 179 0.40 -14.96 14.26
CA ASP A 179 -0.46 -16.00 14.79
C ASP A 179 0.35 -17.05 15.54
N THR A 180 0.54 -16.80 16.83
CA THR A 180 1.25 -17.68 17.76
C THR A 180 0.68 -17.49 19.18
N ASP A 181 0.79 -18.52 20.01
CA ASP A 181 0.57 -18.45 21.46
C ASP A 181 1.87 -18.12 22.24
N ARG A 182 3.02 -18.05 21.55
CA ARG A 182 4.30 -17.72 22.16
C ARG A 182 4.46 -16.23 22.35
N TRP A 183 5.13 -15.88 23.44
CA TRP A 183 5.62 -14.53 23.66
C TRP A 183 6.78 -14.22 22.70
N LEU A 184 6.64 -13.12 21.95
CA LEU A 184 7.59 -12.69 20.92
C LEU A 184 8.56 -11.62 21.43
N GLY A 185 8.15 -10.78 22.37
CA GLY A 185 8.98 -9.68 22.87
C GLY A 185 8.17 -8.57 23.52
N PRO A 186 8.82 -7.59 24.17
CA PRO A 186 8.11 -6.48 24.79
C PRO A 186 7.53 -5.53 23.73
N GLU A 187 6.43 -4.85 24.05
CA GLU A 187 5.93 -3.75 23.23
C GLU A 187 7.01 -2.65 23.11
N GLN A 188 7.05 -1.95 21.97
CA GLN A 188 8.06 -0.98 21.57
C GLN A 188 9.47 -1.56 21.30
N ALA A 189 9.69 -2.86 21.50
CA ALA A 189 10.97 -3.48 21.16
C ALA A 189 11.28 -3.32 19.68
N ASN A 190 12.54 -3.02 19.37
CA ASN A 190 13.00 -2.95 17.98
C ASN A 190 12.85 -4.32 17.30
N VAL A 191 12.38 -4.29 16.07
CA VAL A 191 12.39 -5.44 15.16
C VAL A 191 13.53 -5.24 14.18
N ARG A 192 14.39 -6.24 14.04
CA ARG A 192 15.57 -6.21 13.18
C ARG A 192 15.46 -7.17 12.02
N CYS A 193 15.94 -6.74 10.85
CA CYS A 193 16.18 -7.59 9.69
C CYS A 193 17.62 -7.38 9.24
N GLN A 194 18.39 -8.46 9.05
CA GLN A 194 19.81 -8.39 8.66
C GLN A 194 20.65 -7.43 9.55
N GLY A 195 20.30 -7.33 10.84
CA GLY A 195 20.95 -6.49 11.84
C GLY A 195 20.44 -5.04 11.93
N GLU A 196 19.75 -4.53 10.92
CA GLU A 196 19.18 -3.17 10.92
C GLU A 196 17.82 -3.15 11.63
N VAL A 197 17.51 -2.06 12.34
CA VAL A 197 16.17 -1.85 12.90
C VAL A 197 15.24 -1.46 11.75
N VAL A 198 14.18 -2.24 11.54
CA VAL A 198 13.24 -2.04 10.41
C VAL A 198 11.81 -1.76 10.89
N GLY A 199 11.60 -1.70 12.20
CA GLY A 199 10.29 -1.55 12.80
C GLY A 199 10.33 -1.80 14.31
N HIS A 200 9.15 -2.00 14.89
CA HIS A 200 9.00 -2.32 16.31
C HIS A 200 7.79 -3.24 16.57
N VAL A 201 7.80 -3.90 17.72
CA VAL A 201 6.62 -4.56 18.27
C VAL A 201 5.63 -3.47 18.67
N THR A 202 4.45 -3.47 18.07
CA THR A 202 3.41 -2.47 18.33
C THR A 202 2.29 -3.09 19.18
N THR A 203 1.30 -2.27 19.53
CA THR A 203 0.19 -2.64 20.39
C THR A 203 -0.45 -3.96 19.95
N ALA A 204 -0.60 -4.87 20.91
CA ALA A 204 -1.22 -6.16 20.67
C ALA A 204 -2.71 -5.99 20.34
N GLU A 205 -3.20 -6.77 19.38
CA GLU A 205 -4.58 -6.70 18.91
C GLU A 205 -5.13 -8.10 18.70
N TYR A 206 -6.40 -8.31 19.04
CA TYR A 206 -7.11 -9.58 18.83
C TYR A 206 -6.41 -10.82 19.44
N GLY A 207 -5.61 -10.62 20.48
CA GLY A 207 -4.87 -11.68 21.17
C GLY A 207 -3.52 -12.01 20.55
N SER A 208 -3.06 -11.22 19.58
CA SER A 208 -1.78 -11.41 18.89
C SER A 208 -0.86 -10.23 19.12
N GLN A 209 0.44 -10.50 19.26
CA GLN A 209 1.45 -9.46 19.17
C GLN A 209 1.60 -9.01 17.71
N MET A 210 1.71 -7.70 17.53
CA MET A 210 1.75 -7.04 16.22
C MET A 210 3.14 -6.47 15.96
N LEU A 211 3.59 -6.48 14.71
CA LEU A 211 4.80 -5.78 14.28
C LEU A 211 4.42 -4.63 13.35
N SER A 212 4.96 -3.44 13.59
CA SER A 212 4.91 -2.33 12.64
C SER A 212 6.26 -2.24 11.94
N LEU A 213 6.31 -2.59 10.65
CA LEU A 213 7.54 -2.68 9.85
C LEU A 213 7.53 -1.62 8.75
N GLY A 214 8.63 -0.87 8.59
CA GLY A 214 8.75 0.21 7.60
C GLY A 214 8.42 1.59 8.14
N GLY A 215 7.95 2.48 7.26
CA GLY A 215 7.67 3.88 7.56
C GLY A 215 8.88 4.82 7.41
N VAL A 216 8.60 6.13 7.45
CA VAL A 216 9.55 7.20 7.06
C VAL A 216 10.86 7.10 7.81
N HIS A 217 10.80 6.81 9.11
CA HIS A 217 11.97 6.70 9.96
C HIS A 217 12.93 5.60 9.45
N HIS A 218 12.43 4.40 9.19
CA HIS A 218 13.25 3.26 8.77
C HIS A 218 13.59 3.26 7.28
N ILE A 219 12.79 3.93 6.44
CA ILE A 219 13.05 4.00 4.99
C ILE A 219 14.03 5.14 4.67
N THR A 220 13.90 6.29 5.35
CA THR A 220 14.64 7.52 4.99
C THR A 220 15.31 8.24 6.16
N GLY A 221 14.86 8.03 7.40
CA GLY A 221 15.37 8.74 8.58
C GLY A 221 16.66 8.17 9.15
N GLY A 222 16.93 6.89 8.89
CA GLY A 222 18.11 6.17 9.36
C GLY A 222 19.29 6.19 8.40
N SER A 223 20.08 5.12 8.42
CA SER A 223 21.21 4.96 7.51
C SER A 223 20.76 4.54 6.10
N LYS A 224 21.60 4.76 5.07
CA LYS A 224 21.33 4.23 3.71
C LYS A 224 21.21 2.69 3.71
N LYS A 225 21.91 2.01 4.61
CA LYS A 225 21.85 0.56 4.75
C LYS A 225 20.51 0.14 5.35
N GLU A 226 20.07 0.81 6.41
CA GLU A 226 18.76 0.62 7.03
C GLU A 226 17.64 0.80 6.02
N GLY A 227 17.60 1.94 5.32
CA GLY A 227 16.57 2.22 4.30
C GLY A 227 16.47 1.14 3.23
N ARG A 228 17.60 0.69 2.69
CA ARG A 228 17.63 -0.38 1.68
C ARG A 228 17.13 -1.72 2.23
N ILE A 229 17.52 -2.09 3.45
CA ILE A 229 17.10 -3.36 4.06
C ILE A 229 15.61 -3.31 4.42
N THR A 230 15.13 -2.18 4.93
CA THR A 230 13.70 -1.97 5.21
C THR A 230 12.86 -2.13 3.95
N VAL A 231 13.24 -1.49 2.84
CA VAL A 231 12.51 -1.59 1.57
C VAL A 231 12.58 -3.01 0.99
N ASP A 232 13.75 -3.66 1.01
CA ASP A 232 13.90 -5.05 0.58
C ASP A 232 12.99 -6.00 1.38
N MET A 233 12.98 -5.87 2.71
CA MET A 233 12.10 -6.64 3.59
C MET A 233 10.62 -6.42 3.25
N MET A 234 10.19 -5.15 3.07
CA MET A 234 8.80 -4.85 2.72
C MET A 234 8.41 -5.43 1.35
N LEU A 235 9.29 -5.34 0.35
CA LEU A 235 9.08 -5.92 -0.98
C LEU A 235 8.96 -7.44 -0.91
N ARG A 236 9.83 -8.10 -0.14
CA ARG A 236 9.78 -9.56 0.05
C ARG A 236 8.48 -10.00 0.71
N LEU A 237 8.08 -9.34 1.79
CA LEU A 237 6.80 -9.63 2.47
C LEU A 237 5.60 -9.38 1.55
N GLY A 238 5.60 -8.28 0.81
CA GLY A 238 4.56 -7.95 -0.17
C GLY A 238 4.45 -8.98 -1.29
N ASN A 239 5.58 -9.60 -1.67
CA ASN A 239 5.64 -10.70 -2.64
C ASN A 239 5.48 -12.10 -2.00
N GLN A 240 4.94 -12.17 -0.78
CA GLN A 240 4.70 -13.43 -0.04
C GLN A 240 5.96 -14.29 0.16
N GLN A 241 7.14 -13.66 0.19
CA GLN A 241 8.40 -14.33 0.46
C GLN A 241 8.70 -14.30 1.96
N ALA A 242 9.39 -15.34 2.43
CA ALA A 242 9.75 -15.45 3.84
C ALA A 242 10.83 -14.44 4.23
N VAL A 243 10.73 -13.87 5.43
CA VAL A 243 11.71 -12.94 6.00
C VAL A 243 12.01 -13.31 7.45
N ASP A 244 13.31 -13.41 7.77
CA ASP A 244 13.80 -13.55 9.14
C ASP A 244 13.83 -12.21 9.87
N LEU A 245 13.21 -12.17 11.03
CA LEU A 245 13.14 -11.02 11.93
C LEU A 245 13.68 -11.41 13.31
N HIS A 246 14.35 -10.47 13.97
CA HIS A 246 14.80 -10.61 15.34
C HIS A 246 14.26 -9.47 16.19
N ILE A 247 13.60 -9.80 17.30
CA ILE A 247 13.06 -8.81 18.23
C ILE A 247 14.07 -8.61 19.36
N ASP A 248 14.47 -7.36 19.61
CA ASP A 248 15.39 -7.01 20.69
C ASP A 248 14.81 -7.45 22.05
N GLY A 249 15.54 -8.30 22.78
CA GLY A 249 15.07 -8.87 24.05
C GLY A 249 13.92 -9.89 23.90
N GLY A 250 13.66 -10.35 22.68
CA GLY A 250 12.56 -11.25 22.35
C GLY A 250 12.98 -12.42 21.46
N ALA A 251 12.06 -12.86 20.63
CA ALA A 251 12.17 -14.03 19.78
C ALA A 251 12.84 -13.72 18.42
N GLN A 252 13.35 -14.78 17.79
CA GLN A 252 13.59 -14.83 16.36
C GLN A 252 12.34 -15.37 15.67
N VAL A 253 11.88 -14.70 14.62
CA VAL A 253 10.64 -15.03 13.94
C VAL A 253 10.87 -15.04 12.43
N LEU A 254 10.61 -16.17 11.77
CA LEU A 254 10.45 -16.23 10.33
C LEU A 254 8.97 -16.00 10.01
N VAL A 255 8.69 -14.99 9.19
CA VAL A 255 7.33 -14.64 8.79
C VAL A 255 7.17 -14.73 7.28
N GLN A 256 6.01 -15.20 6.82
CA GLN A 256 5.63 -15.27 5.42
C GLN A 256 4.11 -15.22 5.32
N ALA A 257 3.56 -14.39 4.44
CA ALA A 257 2.13 -14.33 4.22
C ALA A 257 1.59 -15.71 3.78
N GLY A 258 0.50 -16.16 4.42
CA GLY A 258 -0.14 -17.45 4.12
C GLY A 258 0.60 -18.70 4.63
N ARG A 259 1.68 -18.54 5.41
CA ARG A 259 2.38 -19.66 6.06
C ARG A 259 2.45 -19.46 7.57
N ALA A 260 2.45 -20.56 8.32
CA ALA A 260 2.64 -20.51 9.77
C ALA A 260 4.01 -19.89 10.11
N PRO A 261 4.09 -18.99 11.10
CA PRO A 261 5.35 -18.40 11.51
C PRO A 261 6.26 -19.47 12.14
N VAL A 262 7.58 -19.26 12.05
CA VAL A 262 8.57 -20.07 12.77
C VAL A 262 9.15 -19.22 13.89
N VAL A 263 8.89 -19.56 15.14
CA VAL A 263 9.35 -18.82 16.32
C VAL A 263 10.47 -19.61 16.98
N ASN A 264 11.66 -19.00 17.10
CA ASN A 264 12.86 -19.63 17.67
C ASN A 264 13.16 -21.01 17.06
N GLY A 265 13.05 -21.11 15.73
CA GLY A 265 13.29 -22.35 14.97
C GLY A 265 12.16 -23.38 15.04
N ARG A 266 11.05 -23.09 15.72
CA ARG A 266 9.90 -24.00 15.84
C ARG A 266 8.72 -23.47 15.02
N PRO A 267 8.27 -24.21 13.99
CA PRO A 267 7.09 -23.81 13.23
C PRO A 267 5.86 -23.89 14.14
N GLU A 268 5.01 -22.88 14.07
CA GLU A 268 3.74 -22.92 14.80
C GLU A 268 2.77 -23.90 14.19
N SER A 269 2.09 -24.64 15.06
CA SER A 269 1.07 -25.63 14.70
C SER A 269 -0.32 -25.28 15.22
N ARG A 270 -0.39 -24.30 16.11
CA ARG A 270 -1.61 -23.81 16.72
C ARG A 270 -1.59 -22.30 16.68
N MET A 271 -2.76 -21.73 16.43
CA MET A 271 -2.98 -20.30 16.57
C MET A 271 -3.93 -20.07 17.74
N ARG A 272 -3.85 -18.87 18.33
CA ARG A 272 -4.89 -18.42 19.26
C ARG A 272 -6.19 -18.26 18.47
N VAL A 273 -7.24 -18.96 18.89
CA VAL A 273 -8.56 -18.97 18.23
C VAL A 273 -9.23 -17.58 18.29
N GLY A 274 -8.92 -16.81 19.33
CA GLY A 274 -9.33 -15.42 19.49
C GLY A 274 -9.06 -14.93 20.92
N CYS A 275 -9.49 -13.71 21.21
CA CYS A 275 -9.52 -13.22 22.60
C CYS A 275 -10.63 -13.91 23.41
N GLY A 276 -10.66 -13.68 24.72
CA GLY A 276 -11.64 -14.34 25.60
C GLY A 276 -13.10 -14.13 25.19
N SER A 277 -13.45 -12.97 24.60
CA SER A 277 -14.81 -12.75 24.08
C SER A 277 -15.15 -13.61 22.87
N ALA A 278 -14.17 -13.92 22.02
CA ALA A 278 -14.34 -14.86 20.91
C ALA A 278 -14.59 -16.28 21.45
N THR A 279 -13.80 -16.71 22.44
CA THR A 279 -14.00 -18.01 23.11
C THR A 279 -15.39 -18.12 23.72
N VAL A 280 -15.85 -17.07 24.42
CA VAL A 280 -17.21 -17.02 24.97
C VAL A 280 -18.26 -17.10 23.85
N GLY A 281 -18.15 -16.26 22.82
CA GLY A 281 -19.12 -16.22 21.72
C GLY A 281 -19.18 -17.50 20.89
N MET A 282 -18.04 -18.15 20.65
CA MET A 282 -17.94 -19.35 19.82
C MET A 282 -18.35 -20.63 20.56
N PHE A 283 -18.06 -20.73 21.85
CA PHE A 283 -18.18 -21.99 22.60
C PHE A 283 -19.26 -22.02 23.69
N ALA A 284 -19.92 -20.89 24.00
CA ALA A 284 -20.92 -20.84 25.08
C ALA A 284 -22.01 -21.91 24.97
N LYS A 285 -22.56 -22.15 23.76
CA LYS A 285 -23.63 -23.14 23.56
C LYS A 285 -23.17 -24.58 23.80
N GLN A 286 -21.89 -24.87 23.59
CA GLN A 286 -21.28 -26.18 23.73
C GLN A 286 -21.06 -26.54 25.21
N PHE A 287 -21.04 -25.54 26.10
CA PHE A 287 -20.93 -25.75 27.55
C PHE A 287 -22.27 -26.05 28.24
N VAL A 288 -23.40 -25.76 27.58
CA VAL A 288 -24.74 -25.96 28.15
C VAL A 288 -24.95 -27.43 28.52
N GLY A 289 -25.30 -27.68 29.79
CA GLY A 289 -25.55 -29.01 30.32
C GLY A 289 -24.32 -29.87 30.58
N GLN A 290 -23.11 -29.35 30.33
CA GLN A 290 -21.85 -30.05 30.62
C GLN A 290 -21.25 -29.65 31.97
N VAL A 291 -21.43 -28.39 32.37
CA VAL A 291 -20.90 -27.79 33.60
C VAL A 291 -21.84 -26.70 34.12
N ASP A 292 -21.74 -26.38 35.42
CA ASP A 292 -22.55 -25.34 36.06
C ASP A 292 -21.97 -23.93 35.88
N GLU A 293 -20.64 -23.85 35.74
CA GLU A 293 -19.91 -22.58 35.59
C GLU A 293 -18.68 -22.78 34.68
N VAL A 294 -18.43 -21.81 33.79
CA VAL A 294 -17.22 -21.73 32.95
C VAL A 294 -16.56 -20.37 33.17
N VAL A 295 -15.28 -20.41 33.53
CA VAL A 295 -14.43 -19.21 33.60
C VAL A 295 -13.43 -19.26 32.45
N VAL A 296 -13.58 -18.35 31.49
CA VAL A 296 -12.64 -18.16 30.38
C VAL A 296 -11.61 -17.14 30.80
N ILE A 297 -10.37 -17.59 31.03
CA ILE A 297 -9.24 -16.74 31.42
C ILE A 297 -8.45 -16.37 30.18
N ASP A 298 -8.31 -15.07 29.93
CA ASP A 298 -7.63 -14.53 28.77
C ASP A 298 -7.02 -13.17 29.12
N ASP A 299 -5.85 -12.88 28.56
CA ASP A 299 -5.09 -11.65 28.85
C ASP A 299 -5.85 -10.37 28.44
N HIS A 300 -6.81 -10.47 27.50
CA HIS A 300 -7.60 -9.32 27.06
C HIS A 300 -8.95 -9.22 27.77
N ILE A 301 -9.70 -10.33 27.85
CA ILE A 301 -11.06 -10.36 28.40
C ILE A 301 -11.29 -11.66 29.17
N THR A 302 -11.49 -11.57 30.49
CA THR A 302 -11.98 -12.71 31.26
C THR A 302 -13.51 -12.75 31.22
N GLY A 303 -14.08 -13.91 30.88
CA GLY A 303 -15.53 -14.13 30.79
C GLY A 303 -16.01 -15.19 31.77
N VAL A 304 -17.23 -15.01 32.29
CA VAL A 304 -17.91 -16.01 33.13
C VAL A 304 -19.24 -16.37 32.49
N LEU A 305 -19.51 -17.67 32.40
CA LEU A 305 -20.79 -18.23 31.98
C LEU A 305 -21.34 -19.10 33.10
N SER A 306 -22.59 -18.86 33.49
CA SER A 306 -23.29 -19.63 34.52
C SER A 306 -24.71 -19.94 34.06
N GLN A 307 -25.30 -21.02 34.59
CA GLN A 307 -26.65 -21.48 34.24
C GLN A 307 -27.76 -20.52 34.68
#